data_AF-A0A7S1JQL6-F1
#
_entry.id   AF-A0A7S1JQL6-F1
#
_cell.length_a   1.000
_cell.length_b   1.000
_cell.length_c   1.000
_cell.angle_alpha   90.00
_cell.angle_beta   90.00
_cell.angle_gamma   90.00
#
_symmetry.space_group_name_H-M   'P 1'
#
loop_
_entity.id
_entity.type
_entity.pdbx_description
1 polymer ?
#
loop_
_entity_poly.entity_id
_entity_poly.type
_entity_poly.pdbx_seq_one_letter_code
_entity_poly.pdbx_strand_id
1 'polypeptide(L)'
;GRAPRAGELFRNPKLADTLERVGAEGAKAFYTGLTAEAIVKCVNKHGGVMALDDLSSHTTTFPEPISVNYKGYEVHQIPPNGQGLVALLAMNIVKGLDIGSFRHNSAPYLHRCIEALRLAFADGKRYIGDPEVGPASPVEGLLSDAYTQDRIRCVLPDRANPAIKYGTPVASSNTVSFQVVDDDGNAVSM
;
A
#
# COMPACT_ATOMS: atom_id res chain seq x y z
N GLY A 1 4.03 -17.80 26.76
CA GLY A 1 2.72 -17.15 26.53
C GLY A 1 2.07 -17.80 25.32
N ARG A 2 0.73 -17.84 25.25
CA ARG A 2 -0.03 -18.33 24.08
C ARG A 2 -0.85 -17.19 23.48
N ALA A 3 -1.22 -17.30 22.21
CA ALA A 3 -2.21 -16.40 21.61
C ALA A 3 -3.60 -16.61 22.26
N PRO A 4 -4.46 -15.57 22.31
CA PRO A 4 -5.85 -15.70 22.71
C PRO A 4 -6.62 -16.68 21.82
N ARG A 5 -7.61 -17.38 22.37
CA ARG A 5 -8.53 -18.25 21.62
C ARG A 5 -9.76 -17.45 21.16
N ALA A 6 -10.45 -17.95 20.15
CA ALA A 6 -11.74 -17.40 19.75
C ALA A 6 -12.71 -17.36 20.95
N GLY A 7 -13.37 -16.22 21.16
CA GLY A 7 -14.27 -15.98 22.30
C GLY A 7 -13.58 -15.68 23.63
N GLU A 8 -12.25 -15.72 23.71
CA GLU A 8 -11.52 -15.36 24.93
C GLU A 8 -11.46 -13.85 25.11
N LEU A 9 -11.72 -13.38 26.33
CA LEU A 9 -11.57 -11.97 26.66
C LEU A 9 -10.09 -11.59 26.69
N PHE A 10 -9.68 -10.77 25.72
CA PHE A 10 -8.36 -10.15 25.68
C PHE A 10 -8.42 -8.73 26.25
N ARG A 11 -7.45 -8.37 27.10
CA ARG A 11 -7.29 -7.02 27.64
C ARG A 11 -5.86 -6.56 27.45
N ASN A 12 -5.69 -5.30 27.06
CA ASN A 12 -4.39 -4.67 26.94
C ASN A 12 -4.36 -3.32 27.70
N PRO A 13 -4.21 -3.35 29.04
CA PRO A 13 -4.25 -2.14 29.86
C PRO A 13 -3.21 -1.09 29.42
N LYS A 14 -2.00 -1.51 29.03
CA LYS A 14 -0.96 -0.58 28.56
C LYS A 14 -1.35 0.15 27.27
N LEU A 15 -2.08 -0.53 26.38
CA LEU A 15 -2.62 0.12 25.18
C LEU A 15 -3.76 1.07 25.57
N ALA A 16 -4.64 0.69 26.51
CA ALA A 16 -5.68 1.57 27.02
C ALA A 16 -5.08 2.87 27.59
N ASP A 17 -4.07 2.77 28.48
CA ASP A 17 -3.37 3.93 29.04
C ASP A 17 -2.79 4.83 27.94
N THR A 18 -2.27 4.22 26.86
CA THR A 18 -1.73 4.97 25.72
C THR A 18 -2.83 5.70 24.96
N LEU A 19 -3.94 5.03 24.66
CA LEU A 19 -5.07 5.63 23.96
C LEU A 19 -5.75 6.71 24.78
N GLU A 20 -5.86 6.55 26.11
CA GLU A 20 -6.41 7.57 27.00
C GLU A 20 -5.56 8.84 26.99
N ARG A 21 -4.22 8.73 27.06
CA ARG A 21 -3.33 9.89 26.94
C ARG A 21 -3.47 10.58 25.58
N VAL A 22 -3.52 9.81 24.48
CA VAL A 22 -3.73 10.38 23.14
C VAL A 22 -5.08 11.06 23.03
N GLY A 23 -6.13 10.51 23.64
CA GLY A 23 -7.45 11.14 23.70
C GLY A 23 -7.45 12.45 24.49
N ALA A 24 -6.67 12.54 25.58
CA ALA A 24 -6.61 13.73 26.43
C ALA A 24 -5.69 14.84 25.90
N GLU A 25 -4.54 14.47 25.33
CA GLU A 25 -3.46 15.40 24.96
C GLU A 25 -3.25 15.52 23.43
N GLY A 26 -4.02 14.77 22.66
CA GLY A 26 -3.91 14.71 21.20
C GLY A 26 -2.64 14.00 20.71
N ALA A 27 -2.25 14.29 19.46
CA ALA A 27 -1.11 13.65 18.80
C ALA A 27 0.21 13.81 19.57
N LYS A 28 0.37 14.91 20.32
CA LYS A 28 1.59 15.18 21.09
C LYS A 28 1.93 14.07 22.09
N ALA A 29 0.94 13.43 22.70
CA ALA A 29 1.15 12.32 23.63
C ALA A 29 1.71 11.04 22.97
N PHE A 30 1.61 10.93 21.64
CA PHE A 30 2.21 9.84 20.87
C PHE A 30 3.61 10.20 20.36
N TYR A 31 3.73 11.37 19.73
CA TYR A 31 4.97 11.81 19.05
C TYR A 31 6.01 12.43 19.99
N THR A 32 5.66 12.73 21.24
CA THR A 32 6.59 13.25 22.25
C THR A 32 6.37 12.58 23.61
N GLY A 33 7.35 12.75 24.52
CA GLY A 33 7.25 12.25 25.90
C GLY A 33 7.23 10.73 26.02
N LEU A 34 6.44 10.21 26.96
CA LEU A 34 6.51 8.81 27.42
C LEU A 34 6.31 7.77 26.31
N THR A 35 5.39 8.01 25.37
CA THR A 35 5.12 7.06 24.28
C THR A 35 6.28 7.04 23.29
N ALA A 36 6.76 8.21 22.88
CA ALA A 36 7.90 8.35 21.96
C ALA A 36 9.18 7.74 22.56
N GLU A 37 9.46 8.03 23.84
CA GLU A 37 10.59 7.46 24.58
C GLU A 37 10.50 5.92 24.65
N ALA A 38 9.31 5.38 24.89
CA ALA A 38 9.10 3.93 24.94
C ALA A 38 9.33 3.28 23.57
N ILE A 39 8.88 3.91 22.48
CA ILE A 39 9.10 3.44 21.10
C ILE A 39 10.61 3.43 20.80
N VAL A 40 11.28 4.57 20.95
CA VAL A 40 12.72 4.73 20.67
C VAL A 40 13.56 3.76 21.48
N LYS A 41 13.28 3.63 22.79
CA LYS A 41 13.96 2.67 23.66
C LYS A 41 13.76 1.23 23.19
N CYS A 42 12.56 0.87 22.76
CA CYS A 42 12.27 -0.47 22.26
C CYS A 42 12.99 -0.75 20.94
N VAL A 43 12.94 0.19 19.98
CA VAL A 43 13.57 0.08 18.67
C VAL A 43 15.10 -0.04 18.82
N ASN A 44 15.72 0.85 19.60
CA ASN A 44 17.17 0.86 19.78
C ASN A 44 17.67 -0.34 20.57
N LYS A 45 16.87 -0.87 21.50
CA LYS A 45 17.17 -2.14 22.19
C LYS A 45 17.31 -3.31 21.20
N HIS A 46 16.65 -3.26 20.05
CA HIS A 46 16.72 -4.30 19.01
C HIS A 46 17.60 -3.90 17.82
N GLY A 47 18.48 -2.90 17.98
CA GLY A 47 19.45 -2.48 16.96
C GLY A 47 18.89 -1.53 15.90
N GLY A 48 17.68 -0.98 16.09
CA GLY A 48 17.20 0.13 15.28
C GLY A 48 17.90 1.44 15.61
N VAL A 49 17.65 2.45 14.78
CA VAL A 49 18.35 3.76 14.83
C VAL A 49 17.38 4.94 15.01
N MET A 50 16.12 4.67 15.36
CA MET A 50 15.10 5.71 15.52
C MET A 50 15.48 6.63 16.68
N ALA A 51 15.44 7.94 16.44
CA ALA A 51 15.64 8.98 17.43
C ALA A 51 14.31 9.58 17.89
N LEU A 52 14.33 10.27 19.04
CA LEU A 52 13.16 11.04 19.49
C LEU A 52 12.80 12.15 18.49
N ASP A 53 13.82 12.71 17.83
CA ASP A 53 13.63 13.76 16.83
C ASP A 53 12.89 13.26 15.59
N ASP A 54 13.01 11.97 15.23
CA ASP A 54 12.25 11.39 14.11
C ASP A 54 10.74 11.41 14.39
N LEU A 55 10.35 11.19 15.65
CA LEU A 55 8.95 11.24 16.06
C LEU A 55 8.48 12.68 16.27
N SER A 56 9.29 13.52 16.91
CA SER A 56 8.88 14.89 17.25
C SER A 56 8.82 15.82 16.03
N SER A 57 9.61 15.54 14.98
CA SER A 57 9.60 16.27 13.71
C SER A 57 8.60 15.73 12.68
N HIS A 58 7.93 14.61 12.99
CA HIS A 58 6.94 14.03 12.08
C HIS A 58 5.78 15.00 11.84
N THR A 59 5.37 15.11 10.58
CA THR A 59 4.19 15.86 10.17
C THR A 59 3.28 15.01 9.28
N THR A 60 1.99 15.30 9.32
CA THR A 60 0.99 14.68 8.45
C THR A 60 0.71 15.58 7.26
N THR A 61 0.77 15.03 6.06
CA THR A 61 0.42 15.74 4.83
C THR A 61 -1.05 15.53 4.48
N PHE A 62 -1.64 16.52 3.81
CA PHE A 62 -3.01 16.47 3.30
C PHE A 62 -2.97 16.66 1.78
N PRO A 63 -2.61 15.61 1.03
CA PRO A 63 -2.44 15.74 -0.41
C PRO A 63 -3.79 15.81 -1.13
N GLU A 64 -3.83 16.54 -2.24
CA GLU A 64 -5.00 16.58 -3.12
C GLU A 64 -5.22 15.20 -3.78
N PRO A 65 -6.43 14.63 -3.75
CA PRO A 65 -6.71 13.36 -4.40
C PRO A 65 -6.50 13.40 -5.92
N ILE A 66 -6.03 12.29 -6.48
CA ILE A 66 -5.99 12.08 -7.93
C ILE A 66 -7.24 11.32 -8.38
N SER A 67 -7.69 11.56 -9.61
CA SER A 67 -8.92 10.94 -10.12
C SER A 67 -8.86 10.52 -11.59
N VAL A 68 -9.77 9.62 -11.97
CA VAL A 68 -10.09 9.30 -13.36
C VAL A 68 -11.61 9.31 -13.58
N ASN A 69 -12.06 9.88 -14.70
CA ASN A 69 -13.46 9.72 -15.10
C ASN A 69 -13.66 8.37 -15.80
N TYR A 70 -14.44 7.49 -15.18
CA TYR A 70 -14.80 6.18 -15.70
C TYR A 70 -16.31 6.09 -15.93
N LYS A 71 -16.72 6.13 -17.19
CA LYS A 71 -18.13 6.03 -17.63
C LYS A 71 -19.07 7.02 -16.93
N GLY A 72 -18.63 8.26 -16.74
CA GLY A 72 -19.42 9.32 -16.10
C GLY A 72 -19.25 9.42 -14.58
N TYR A 73 -18.55 8.48 -13.94
CA TYR A 73 -18.20 8.55 -12.52
C TYR A 73 -16.77 9.05 -12.35
N GLU A 74 -16.54 9.88 -11.33
CA GLU A 74 -15.19 10.26 -10.91
C GLU A 74 -14.71 9.32 -9.81
N VAL A 75 -13.56 8.67 -10.05
CA VAL A 75 -12.99 7.72 -9.09
C VAL A 75 -11.73 8.33 -8.51
N HIS A 76 -11.71 8.54 -7.19
CA HIS A 76 -10.62 9.17 -6.46
C HIS A 76 -9.71 8.14 -5.79
N GLN A 77 -8.43 8.48 -5.69
CA GLN A 77 -7.40 7.74 -4.94
C GLN A 77 -6.42 8.70 -4.28
N ILE A 78 -5.77 8.23 -3.21
CA ILE A 78 -4.63 8.93 -2.61
C ILE A 78 -3.47 8.94 -3.63
N PRO A 79 -2.80 10.10 -3.85
CA PRO A 79 -1.65 10.18 -4.75
C PRO A 79 -0.43 9.39 -4.24
N PRO A 80 0.65 9.29 -5.03
CA PRO A 80 1.94 8.79 -4.53
C PRO A 80 2.35 9.49 -3.22
N ASN A 81 2.93 8.78 -2.26
CA ASN A 81 3.49 7.43 -2.33
C ASN A 81 2.48 6.26 -2.27
N GLY A 82 1.18 6.53 -2.19
CA GLY A 82 0.13 5.51 -2.26
C GLY A 82 0.07 4.76 -3.59
N GLN A 83 -0.33 3.48 -3.57
CA GLN A 83 -0.46 2.65 -4.77
C GLN A 83 -1.80 2.79 -5.52
N GLY A 84 -2.70 3.66 -5.04
CA GLY A 84 -4.02 3.89 -5.65
C GLY A 84 -3.95 4.29 -7.12
N LEU A 85 -2.84 4.92 -7.56
CA LEU A 85 -2.58 5.23 -8.97
C LEU A 85 -2.70 4.01 -9.90
N VAL A 86 -2.30 2.80 -9.44
CA VAL A 86 -2.44 1.56 -10.23
C VAL A 86 -3.90 1.30 -10.60
N ALA A 87 -4.83 1.51 -9.66
CA ALA A 87 -6.25 1.32 -9.92
C ALA A 87 -6.74 2.32 -10.97
N LEU A 88 -6.37 3.60 -10.86
CA LEU A 88 -6.76 4.63 -11.82
C LEU A 88 -6.22 4.36 -13.23
N LEU A 89 -4.95 3.94 -13.34
CA LEU A 89 -4.34 3.55 -14.61
C LEU A 89 -5.08 2.37 -15.26
N ALA A 90 -5.36 1.32 -14.49
CA ALA A 90 -6.09 0.15 -14.98
C ALA A 90 -7.50 0.53 -15.45
N MET A 91 -8.21 1.38 -14.71
CA MET A 91 -9.53 1.86 -15.09
C MET A 91 -9.49 2.69 -16.38
N ASN A 92 -8.45 3.51 -16.57
CA ASN A 92 -8.27 4.29 -17.78
C ASN A 92 -7.99 3.40 -19.02
N ILE A 93 -7.18 2.34 -18.85
CA ILE A 93 -6.93 1.36 -19.92
C ILE A 93 -8.22 0.62 -20.27
N VAL A 94 -8.93 0.08 -19.27
CA VAL A 94 -10.18 -0.67 -19.47
C VAL A 94 -11.27 0.20 -20.10
N LYS A 95 -11.29 1.51 -19.84
CA LYS A 95 -12.21 2.46 -20.49
C LYS A 95 -12.09 2.43 -22.02
N GLY A 96 -10.90 2.19 -22.56
CA GLY A 96 -10.64 2.06 -24.00
C GLY A 96 -10.85 0.64 -24.56
N LEU A 97 -11.16 -0.34 -23.71
CA LEU A 97 -11.39 -1.74 -24.10
C LEU A 97 -12.89 -2.08 -24.03
N ASP A 98 -13.36 -2.86 -25.00
CA ASP A 98 -14.73 -3.37 -24.94
C ASP A 98 -14.85 -4.52 -23.93
N ILE A 99 -15.06 -4.22 -22.65
CA ILE A 99 -15.38 -5.25 -21.66
C ILE A 99 -16.87 -5.47 -21.48
N GLY A 100 -17.71 -4.58 -22.05
CA GLY A 100 -19.15 -4.56 -21.83
C GLY A 100 -19.92 -5.54 -22.70
N SER A 101 -19.41 -5.90 -23.88
CA SER A 101 -20.04 -6.87 -24.77
C SER A 101 -19.91 -8.33 -24.27
N PHE A 102 -18.98 -8.59 -23.35
CA PHE A 102 -18.76 -9.91 -22.81
C PHE A 102 -19.51 -10.14 -21.51
N ARG A 103 -19.95 -11.40 -21.31
CA ARG A 103 -20.47 -11.85 -20.01
C ARG A 103 -19.40 -11.61 -18.93
N HIS A 104 -19.81 -11.03 -17.80
CA HIS A 104 -18.95 -10.88 -16.63
C HIS A 104 -18.26 -12.20 -16.27
N ASN A 105 -16.97 -12.13 -15.94
CA ASN A 105 -16.10 -13.27 -15.64
C ASN A 105 -15.95 -14.33 -16.75
N SER A 106 -16.32 -14.03 -17.99
CA SER A 106 -15.91 -14.85 -19.14
C SER A 106 -14.41 -14.71 -19.43
N ALA A 107 -13.83 -15.68 -20.13
CA ALA A 107 -12.42 -15.63 -20.52
C ALA A 107 -12.01 -14.32 -21.24
N PRO A 108 -12.72 -13.82 -22.27
CA PRO A 108 -12.34 -12.57 -22.92
C PRO A 108 -12.52 -11.32 -22.03
N TYR A 109 -13.50 -11.32 -21.11
CA TYR A 109 -13.65 -10.28 -20.09
C TYR A 109 -12.43 -10.26 -19.15
N LEU A 110 -12.11 -11.41 -18.55
CA LEU A 110 -11.01 -11.54 -17.59
C LEU A 110 -9.66 -11.25 -18.25
N HIS A 111 -9.44 -11.72 -19.48
CA HIS A 111 -8.21 -11.44 -20.22
C HIS A 111 -7.96 -9.93 -20.34
N ARG A 112 -8.97 -9.16 -20.74
CA ARG A 112 -8.85 -7.69 -20.86
C ARG A 112 -8.58 -7.00 -19.52
N CYS A 113 -9.27 -7.41 -18.45
CA CYS A 113 -9.00 -6.88 -17.10
C CYS A 113 -7.59 -7.23 -16.61
N ILE A 114 -7.14 -8.47 -16.84
CA ILE A 114 -5.81 -8.94 -16.42
C ILE A 114 -4.72 -8.17 -17.17
N GLU A 115 -4.82 -8.01 -18.49
CA GLU A 115 -3.80 -7.27 -19.26
C GLU A 115 -3.74 -5.80 -18.84
N ALA A 116 -4.88 -5.16 -18.59
CA ALA A 116 -4.92 -3.78 -18.09
C ALA A 116 -4.25 -3.64 -16.71
N LEU A 117 -4.55 -4.56 -15.78
CA LEU A 117 -3.90 -4.58 -14.46
C LEU A 117 -2.40 -4.86 -14.56
N ARG A 118 -1.97 -5.77 -15.45
CA ARG A 118 -0.55 -6.08 -15.65
C ARG A 118 0.24 -4.85 -16.10
N LEU A 119 -0.31 -4.07 -17.03
CA LEU A 119 0.29 -2.81 -17.48
C LEU A 119 0.32 -1.78 -16.33
N ALA A 120 -0.80 -1.56 -15.66
CA ALA A 120 -0.89 -0.60 -14.57
C ALA A 120 0.04 -0.93 -13.39
N PHE A 121 0.18 -2.21 -13.01
CA PHE A 121 1.12 -2.63 -11.98
C PHE A 121 2.57 -2.49 -12.41
N ALA A 122 2.88 -2.70 -13.71
CA ALA A 122 4.22 -2.48 -14.23
C ALA A 122 4.62 -1.00 -14.11
N ASP A 123 3.72 -0.09 -14.48
CA ASP A 123 3.93 1.35 -14.35
C ASP A 123 3.98 1.79 -12.89
N GLY A 124 3.05 1.33 -12.05
CA GLY A 124 3.02 1.66 -10.63
C GLY A 124 4.31 1.25 -9.91
N LYS A 125 4.80 0.04 -10.18
CA LYS A 125 6.08 -0.44 -9.64
C LYS A 125 7.27 0.42 -10.08
N ARG A 126 7.21 0.99 -11.28
CA ARG A 126 8.29 1.81 -11.85
C ARG A 126 8.30 3.23 -11.30
N TYR A 127 7.13 3.83 -11.12
CA TYR A 127 6.99 5.28 -10.94
C TYR A 127 6.43 5.72 -9.58
N ILE A 128 5.80 4.83 -8.80
CA ILE A 128 5.27 5.19 -7.48
C ILE A 128 6.41 5.16 -6.46
N GLY A 129 6.62 6.30 -5.80
CA GLY A 129 7.62 6.50 -4.75
C GLY A 129 7.26 7.72 -3.89
N ASP A 130 8.09 8.03 -2.90
CA ASP A 130 7.93 9.23 -2.08
C ASP A 130 8.20 10.49 -2.93
N PRO A 131 7.24 11.43 -3.04
CA PRO A 131 7.42 12.64 -3.84
C PRO A 131 8.49 13.58 -3.27
N GLU A 132 8.80 13.50 -1.97
CA GLU A 132 9.77 14.37 -1.29
C GLU A 132 11.17 13.72 -1.23
N VAL A 133 11.26 12.41 -1.44
CA VAL A 133 12.51 11.65 -1.29
C VAL A 133 12.64 10.62 -2.41
N GLY A 134 13.57 10.81 -3.34
CA GLY A 134 13.84 9.77 -4.33
C GLY A 134 15.26 9.75 -4.86
N PRO A 135 16.07 8.74 -4.50
CA PRO A 135 17.15 8.26 -5.35
C PRO A 135 16.74 7.02 -6.13
N ALA A 136 17.44 6.82 -7.25
CA ALA A 136 17.16 5.87 -8.31
C ALA A 136 16.75 4.47 -7.81
N SER A 137 15.90 3.83 -8.60
CA SER A 137 15.61 2.39 -8.56
C SER A 137 16.89 1.59 -8.24
N PRO A 138 16.80 0.37 -7.66
CA PRO A 138 17.95 -0.48 -7.41
C PRO A 138 18.50 -1.03 -8.73
N VAL A 139 18.96 -0.13 -9.61
CA VAL A 139 19.36 -0.34 -10.98
C VAL A 139 20.49 -1.35 -11.00
N GLU A 140 21.44 -1.25 -10.08
CA GLU A 140 22.54 -2.21 -9.97
C GLU A 140 22.06 -3.63 -9.59
N GLY A 141 21.09 -3.76 -8.67
CA GLY A 141 20.49 -5.06 -8.33
C GLY A 141 19.59 -5.63 -9.44
N LEU A 142 18.88 -4.75 -10.16
CA LEU A 142 17.97 -5.09 -11.26
C LEU A 142 18.70 -5.37 -12.59
N LEU A 143 19.83 -4.71 -12.84
CA LEU A 143 20.72 -4.93 -13.98
C LEU A 143 21.84 -5.93 -13.66
N SER A 144 21.91 -6.44 -12.43
CA SER A 144 22.87 -7.48 -12.08
C SER A 144 22.67 -8.69 -12.99
N ASP A 145 23.78 -9.30 -13.40
CA ASP A 145 23.76 -10.53 -14.17
C ASP A 145 22.97 -11.62 -13.44
N ALA A 146 23.09 -11.68 -12.11
CA ALA A 146 22.38 -12.64 -11.27
C ALA A 146 20.84 -12.50 -11.39
N TYR A 147 20.30 -11.30 -11.24
CA TYR A 147 18.86 -11.09 -11.36
C TYR A 147 18.38 -11.31 -12.81
N THR A 148 19.17 -10.89 -13.80
CA THR A 148 18.87 -11.09 -15.22
C THR A 148 18.75 -12.58 -15.56
N GLN A 149 19.66 -13.41 -15.05
CA GLN A 149 19.59 -14.87 -15.24
C GLN A 149 18.35 -15.47 -14.59
N ASP A 150 17.96 -15.01 -13.40
CA ASP A 150 16.71 -15.45 -12.75
C ASP A 150 15.47 -15.08 -13.57
N ARG A 151 15.48 -13.93 -14.25
CA ARG A 151 14.37 -13.51 -15.12
C ARG A 151 14.35 -14.25 -16.46
N ILE A 152 15.50 -14.52 -17.08
CA ILE A 152 15.60 -15.30 -18.34
C ILE A 152 15.02 -16.71 -18.15
N ARG A 153 15.27 -17.35 -17.00
CA ARG A 153 14.71 -18.68 -16.66
C ARG A 153 13.17 -18.71 -16.61
N CYS A 154 12.53 -17.55 -16.48
CA CYS A 154 11.08 -17.44 -16.49
C CYS A 154 10.48 -17.32 -17.90
N VAL A 155 11.29 -17.24 -18.96
CA VAL A 155 10.79 -17.17 -20.35
C VAL A 155 10.64 -18.59 -20.89
N LEU A 156 9.40 -18.97 -21.20
CA LEU A 156 9.09 -20.24 -21.85
C LEU A 156 8.98 -20.01 -23.37
N PRO A 157 9.67 -20.79 -24.22
CA PRO A 157 9.82 -20.50 -25.65
C PRO A 157 8.54 -20.76 -26.48
N ASP A 158 7.63 -21.57 -25.98
CA ASP A 158 6.50 -22.16 -26.72
C ASP A 158 5.13 -21.84 -26.12
N ARG A 159 5.11 -21.10 -25.01
CA ARG A 159 3.88 -20.67 -24.35
C ARG A 159 4.13 -19.39 -23.55
N ALA A 160 3.11 -18.54 -23.44
CA ALA A 160 3.12 -17.49 -22.43
C ALA A 160 3.43 -18.13 -21.08
N ASN A 161 4.42 -17.62 -20.34
CA ASN A 161 4.72 -18.13 -19.02
C ASN A 161 3.42 -18.08 -18.20
N PRO A 162 2.81 -19.23 -17.89
CA PRO A 162 1.48 -19.26 -17.29
C PRO A 162 1.53 -18.81 -15.82
N ALA A 163 2.73 -18.54 -15.29
CA ALA A 163 3.01 -18.17 -13.91
C ALA A 163 4.01 -17.00 -13.81
N ILE A 164 3.76 -15.90 -14.53
CA ILE A 164 4.55 -14.67 -14.37
C ILE A 164 4.41 -14.15 -12.93
N LYS A 165 5.52 -14.12 -12.20
CA LYS A 165 5.63 -13.47 -10.88
C LYS A 165 6.77 -12.45 -10.91
N TYR A 166 6.57 -11.33 -10.23
CA TYR A 166 7.69 -10.48 -9.85
C TYR A 166 8.53 -11.24 -8.82
N GLY A 167 9.87 -11.13 -8.91
CA GLY A 167 10.71 -11.52 -7.78
C GLY A 167 10.55 -10.48 -6.68
N THR A 168 10.39 -10.92 -5.44
CA THR A 168 10.42 -10.06 -4.26
C THR A 168 11.70 -10.40 -3.51
N PRO A 169 12.58 -9.44 -3.21
CA PRO A 169 13.69 -9.73 -2.31
C PRO A 169 13.16 -10.27 -0.97
N VAL A 170 12.01 -9.77 -0.46
CA VAL A 170 11.11 -10.37 0.57
C VAL A 170 9.78 -9.56 0.68
N ALA A 171 8.59 -10.14 1.00
CA ALA A 171 7.51 -9.53 1.86
C ALA A 171 6.12 -10.24 1.86
N SER A 172 5.37 -10.09 2.98
CA SER A 172 3.95 -10.45 3.25
C SER A 172 3.19 -9.22 3.82
N SER A 173 1.85 -9.13 3.68
CA SER A 173 1.02 -7.98 4.14
C SER A 173 -0.29 -8.41 4.81
N ASN A 174 -0.69 -7.72 5.89
CA ASN A 174 -2.01 -7.77 6.54
C ASN A 174 -2.45 -6.32 6.85
N THR A 175 -3.57 -5.85 6.29
CA THR A 175 -4.08 -4.47 6.39
C THR A 175 -5.56 -4.48 6.78
N VAL A 176 -6.03 -3.48 7.55
CA VAL A 176 -7.45 -3.23 7.84
C VAL A 176 -7.92 -2.03 7.01
N SER A 177 -9.13 -2.10 6.46
CA SER A 177 -9.81 -0.96 5.84
C SER A 177 -11.26 -0.85 6.33
N PHE A 178 -11.79 0.36 6.43
CA PHE A 178 -13.19 0.63 6.78
C PHE A 178 -13.71 1.93 6.13
N GLN A 179 -15.04 2.03 6.04
CA GLN A 179 -15.74 3.15 5.41
C GLN A 179 -16.87 3.66 6.31
N VAL A 180 -17.05 4.98 6.38
CA VAL A 180 -18.11 5.64 7.14
C VAL A 180 -18.75 6.72 6.27
N VAL A 181 -20.08 6.82 6.31
CA VAL A 181 -20.88 7.90 5.73
C VAL A 181 -21.91 8.34 6.77
N ASP A 182 -22.09 9.65 6.97
CA ASP A 182 -23.10 10.20 7.87
C ASP A 182 -24.25 10.91 7.12
N ASP A 183 -25.28 11.32 7.88
CA ASP A 183 -26.50 11.91 7.35
C ASP A 183 -26.29 13.34 6.79
N ASP A 184 -25.18 13.99 7.15
CA ASP A 184 -24.78 15.29 6.62
C ASP A 184 -24.04 15.16 5.28
N GLY A 185 -23.76 13.93 4.84
CA GLY A 185 -23.08 13.63 3.59
C GLY A 185 -21.56 13.62 3.69
N ASN A 186 -20.98 13.62 4.90
CA ASN A 186 -19.55 13.39 5.07
C ASN A 186 -19.25 11.91 4.78
N ALA A 187 -18.13 11.65 4.11
CA ALA A 187 -17.70 10.30 3.79
C ALA A 187 -16.20 10.12 4.04
N VAL A 188 -15.82 8.97 4.61
CA VAL A 188 -14.43 8.60 4.90
C VAL A 188 -14.17 7.18 4.41
N SER A 189 -13.03 6.98 3.74
CA SER A 189 -12.46 5.67 3.42
C SER A 189 -11.05 5.60 4.01
N MET A 190 -10.81 4.65 4.90
CA MET A 190 -9.55 4.47 5.66
C MET A 190 -8.99 3.06 5.53
#